data_AF-A0A9P6XGX2-F1
#
_entry.id   AF-A0A9P6XGX2-F1
#
_cell.length_a   1.000
_cell.length_b   1.000
_cell.length_c   1.000
_cell.angle_alpha   90.00
_cell.angle_beta   90.00
_cell.angle_gamma   90.00
#
_symmetry.space_group_name_H-M   'P 1'
#
loop_
_entity.id
_entity.type
_entity.pdbx_description
1 polymer ?
#
loop_
_entity_poly.entity_id
_entity_poly.type
_entity_poly.pdbx_seq_one_letter_code
_entity_poly.pdbx_strand_id
1 'polypeptide(L)'
;MLSLLATNEQIKDITPVTDAFVPVIKFKYSGIPIDFVCARLNLEEISEDIDLKDPEILRGLDAHSVRSINGTRVADDILSLVPNMDTFRATLRCIKLWATRKAVYSNVLGFLGGVAWAILVARVCQLYPHASASTLISKFFHILTSWSWPSPVMLKAVEDGPAFANTKPWNPKLNPTDRSHRMPVITPSYPSMCTTHNVTQSTQRIITGEIKRAAKIVDKIVAGSAKWPQLFEAHNFFKMYRQYLQITVIADNYELQLKWTGLVEARLRQLVIKLEAIHSVMQVHPFMDGFSETCLYRTSTNKATVSQGEKYDNNRTIGKMKMEVDVTIPIEEFKRMCRSWTEYDYRHMGVEIDRLEQSDLPKDVTALGKRKIVESNVISTTNKIAKRDEGTELLTATTAVVL
;
A
#
# COMPACT_ATOMS: atom_id res chain seq x y z
N MET A 1 -9.74 -5.62 -25.94
CA MET A 1 -10.19 -5.47 -24.54
C MET A 1 -10.42 -4.00 -24.19
N LEU A 2 -9.40 -3.12 -24.26
CA LEU A 2 -9.57 -1.69 -23.96
C LEU A 2 -10.66 -1.01 -24.81
N SER A 3 -10.73 -1.32 -26.11
CA SER A 3 -11.79 -0.82 -26.99
C SER A 3 -13.20 -1.19 -26.51
N LEU A 4 -13.42 -2.44 -26.06
CA LEU A 4 -14.70 -2.91 -25.53
C LEU A 4 -15.08 -2.19 -24.22
N LEU A 5 -14.09 -1.94 -23.34
CA LEU A 5 -14.33 -1.19 -22.12
C LEU A 5 -14.71 0.27 -22.44
N ALA A 6 -14.04 0.89 -23.41
CA ALA A 6 -14.28 2.27 -23.82
C ALA A 6 -15.65 2.47 -24.51
N THR A 7 -16.24 1.44 -25.10
CA THR A 7 -17.58 1.52 -25.71
C THR A 7 -18.73 1.53 -24.69
N ASN A 8 -18.47 1.20 -23.43
CA ASN A 8 -19.51 1.15 -22.41
C ASN A 8 -19.57 2.47 -21.62
N GLU A 9 -20.68 3.22 -21.76
CA GLU A 9 -20.87 4.53 -21.11
C GLU A 9 -20.82 4.49 -19.56
N GLN A 10 -21.05 3.31 -18.95
CA GLN A 10 -20.97 3.14 -17.51
C GLN A 10 -19.52 3.04 -17.01
N ILE A 11 -18.56 2.80 -17.90
CA ILE A 11 -17.14 2.71 -17.58
C ILE A 11 -16.50 4.08 -17.75
N LYS A 12 -15.85 4.56 -16.69
CA LYS A 12 -15.11 5.83 -16.66
C LYS A 12 -13.70 5.62 -16.11
N ASP A 13 -12.85 6.63 -16.29
CA ASP A 13 -11.49 6.69 -15.70
C ASP A 13 -10.60 5.48 -16.05
N ILE A 14 -10.66 4.97 -17.29
CA ILE A 14 -9.88 3.80 -17.73
C ILE A 14 -8.39 4.15 -17.72
N THR A 15 -7.62 3.48 -16.88
CA THR A 15 -6.17 3.64 -16.73
C THR A 15 -5.48 2.27 -16.84
N PRO A 16 -4.91 1.91 -18.00
CA PRO A 16 -4.11 0.71 -18.13
C PRO A 16 -2.73 0.89 -17.45
N VAL A 17 -2.30 -0.11 -16.69
CA VAL A 17 -0.98 -0.18 -16.04
C VAL A 17 -0.34 -1.51 -16.43
N THR A 18 0.32 -1.54 -17.58
CA THR A 18 0.90 -2.76 -18.18
C THR A 18 2.22 -3.17 -17.53
N ASP A 19 3.00 -2.20 -17.04
CA ASP A 19 4.36 -2.44 -16.54
C ASP A 19 4.40 -2.81 -15.05
N ALA A 20 3.23 -2.96 -14.43
CA ALA A 20 3.13 -3.41 -13.04
C ALA A 20 3.53 -4.88 -12.88
N PHE A 21 3.86 -5.27 -11.64
CA PHE A 21 4.19 -6.67 -11.32
C PHE A 21 3.06 -7.64 -11.73
N VAL A 22 1.81 -7.21 -11.56
CA VAL A 22 0.60 -7.80 -12.14
C VAL A 22 -0.03 -6.74 -13.04
N PRO A 23 -0.02 -6.92 -14.37
CA PRO A 23 -0.66 -6.00 -15.29
C PRO A 23 -2.14 -5.84 -14.96
N VAL A 24 -2.61 -4.60 -14.89
CA VAL A 24 -3.98 -4.28 -14.43
C VAL A 24 -4.55 -3.13 -15.25
N ILE A 25 -5.84 -3.20 -15.53
CA ILE A 25 -6.62 -2.08 -16.07
C ILE A 25 -7.52 -1.58 -14.94
N LYS A 26 -7.30 -0.35 -14.49
CA LYS A 26 -8.13 0.29 -13.47
C LYS A 26 -9.23 1.09 -14.15
N PHE A 27 -10.46 1.01 -13.66
CA PHE A 27 -11.56 1.84 -14.14
C PHE A 27 -12.66 1.95 -13.09
N LYS A 28 -13.64 2.82 -13.32
CA LYS A 28 -14.87 2.89 -12.51
C LYS A 28 -16.06 2.40 -13.34
N TYR A 29 -16.73 1.35 -12.89
CA TYR A 29 -17.99 0.90 -13.47
C TYR A 29 -19.14 1.39 -12.59
N SER A 30 -20.01 2.25 -13.14
CA SER A 30 -21.10 2.87 -12.37
C SER A 30 -20.64 3.53 -11.05
N GLY A 31 -19.45 4.14 -11.08
CA GLY A 31 -18.83 4.79 -9.92
C GLY A 31 -18.07 3.86 -8.96
N ILE A 32 -18.11 2.54 -9.17
CA ILE A 32 -17.39 1.57 -8.35
C ILE A 32 -16.00 1.34 -8.96
N PRO A 33 -14.89 1.56 -8.22
CA PRO A 33 -13.55 1.28 -8.72
C PRO A 33 -13.34 -0.23 -8.88
N ILE A 34 -12.80 -0.61 -10.03
CA ILE A 34 -12.49 -1.99 -10.42
C ILE A 34 -11.03 -2.05 -10.88
N ASP A 35 -10.29 -2.98 -10.30
CA ASP A 35 -8.96 -3.39 -10.75
C ASP A 35 -9.11 -4.68 -11.55
N PHE A 36 -9.00 -4.60 -12.88
CA PHE A 36 -9.22 -5.71 -13.79
C PHE A 36 -7.89 -6.33 -14.23
N VAL A 37 -7.66 -7.57 -13.85
CA VAL A 37 -6.47 -8.37 -14.23
C VAL A 37 -6.87 -9.44 -15.24
N CYS A 38 -5.90 -9.90 -16.04
CA CYS A 38 -6.12 -10.92 -17.05
C CYS A 38 -5.06 -12.02 -16.92
N ALA A 39 -5.49 -13.27 -17.07
CA ALA A 39 -4.62 -14.45 -17.21
C ALA A 39 -5.10 -15.23 -18.43
N ARG A 40 -4.18 -15.53 -19.35
CA ARG A 40 -4.49 -16.35 -20.53
C ARG A 40 -4.17 -17.80 -20.20
N LEU A 41 -5.18 -18.65 -20.06
CA LEU A 41 -4.99 -20.09 -19.83
C LEU A 41 -4.61 -20.81 -21.12
N ASN A 42 -3.90 -21.92 -21.01
CA ASN A 42 -3.55 -22.76 -22.15
C ASN A 42 -4.65 -23.81 -22.40
N LEU A 43 -5.89 -23.34 -22.59
CA LEU A 43 -7.08 -24.13 -22.86
C LEU A 43 -7.75 -23.56 -24.11
N GLU A 44 -8.39 -24.43 -24.91
CA GLU A 44 -9.14 -24.00 -26.10
C GLU A 44 -10.43 -23.26 -25.72
N GLU A 45 -11.07 -23.67 -24.63
CA GLU A 45 -12.31 -23.11 -24.09
C GLU A 45 -12.24 -23.04 -22.56
N ILE A 46 -12.92 -22.05 -21.98
CA ILE A 46 -13.02 -21.86 -20.53
C ILE A 46 -14.41 -22.34 -20.08
N SER A 47 -14.45 -23.47 -19.37
CA SER A 47 -15.67 -23.96 -18.72
C SER A 47 -16.10 -23.05 -17.57
N GLU A 48 -17.41 -22.92 -17.34
CA GLU A 48 -17.96 -22.20 -16.17
C GLU A 48 -17.56 -22.86 -14.84
N ASP A 49 -17.31 -24.17 -14.83
CA ASP A 49 -16.95 -24.97 -13.65
C ASP A 49 -15.44 -25.15 -13.46
N ILE A 50 -14.62 -24.31 -14.10
CA ILE A 50 -13.16 -24.44 -14.07
C ILE A 50 -12.61 -24.37 -12.64
N ASP A 51 -11.92 -25.43 -12.21
CA ASP A 51 -11.22 -25.44 -10.92
C ASP A 51 -9.85 -24.78 -11.06
N LEU A 52 -9.73 -23.58 -10.50
CA LEU A 52 -8.47 -22.85 -10.49
C LEU A 52 -7.49 -23.38 -9.45
N LYS A 53 -7.84 -24.30 -8.56
CA LYS A 53 -6.94 -24.81 -7.51
C LYS A 53 -5.88 -25.77 -8.04
N ASP A 54 -6.23 -26.58 -9.04
CA ASP A 54 -5.31 -27.55 -9.63
C ASP A 54 -4.05 -26.83 -10.17
N PRO A 55 -2.83 -27.10 -9.65
CA PRO A 55 -1.60 -26.53 -10.18
C PRO A 55 -1.38 -26.80 -11.68
N GLU A 56 -2.01 -27.83 -12.26
CA GLU A 56 -1.93 -28.14 -13.70
C GLU A 56 -2.40 -26.98 -14.58
N ILE A 57 -3.31 -26.14 -14.09
CA ILE A 57 -3.78 -24.96 -14.83
C ILE A 57 -2.66 -23.95 -15.11
N LEU A 58 -1.55 -24.03 -14.36
CA LEU A 58 -0.37 -23.17 -14.53
C LEU A 58 0.57 -23.65 -15.64
N ARG A 59 0.31 -24.81 -16.25
CA ARG A 59 1.17 -25.41 -17.26
C ARG A 59 1.27 -24.53 -18.51
N GLY A 60 2.49 -24.14 -18.85
CA GLY A 60 2.79 -23.34 -20.03
C GLY A 60 2.35 -21.87 -19.93
N LEU A 61 1.94 -21.40 -18.75
CA LEU A 61 1.58 -20.00 -18.54
C LEU A 61 2.82 -19.12 -18.43
N ASP A 62 2.73 -17.90 -18.97
CA ASP A 62 3.74 -16.88 -18.78
C ASP A 62 3.70 -16.31 -17.33
N ALA A 63 4.78 -15.64 -16.93
CA ALA A 63 4.92 -15.13 -15.57
C ALA A 63 3.84 -14.12 -15.16
N HIS A 64 3.28 -13.33 -16.09
CA HIS A 64 2.19 -12.40 -15.78
C HIS A 64 0.87 -13.15 -15.56
N SER A 65 0.54 -14.10 -16.43
CA SER A 65 -0.66 -14.94 -16.27
C SER A 65 -0.64 -15.74 -14.96
N VAL A 66 0.51 -16.32 -14.57
CA VAL A 66 0.68 -17.00 -13.27
C VAL A 66 0.42 -16.05 -12.10
N ARG A 67 0.92 -14.82 -12.14
CA ARG A 67 0.69 -13.84 -11.07
C ARG A 67 -0.76 -13.37 -11.01
N SER A 68 -1.39 -13.14 -12.17
CA SER A 68 -2.79 -12.71 -12.26
C SER A 68 -3.75 -13.76 -11.69
N ILE A 69 -3.56 -15.04 -12.01
CA ILE A 69 -4.45 -16.11 -11.53
C ILE A 69 -4.24 -16.44 -10.05
N ASN A 70 -3.03 -16.25 -9.53
CA ASN A 70 -2.69 -16.57 -8.14
C ASN A 70 -3.51 -15.77 -7.13
N GLY A 71 -3.99 -14.56 -7.47
CA GLY A 71 -4.85 -13.78 -6.58
C GLY A 71 -6.13 -14.53 -6.19
N THR A 72 -6.80 -15.12 -7.18
CA THR A 72 -8.02 -15.93 -6.99
C THR A 72 -7.71 -17.22 -6.25
N ARG A 73 -6.68 -17.95 -6.69
CA ARG A 73 -6.25 -19.22 -6.07
C ARG A 73 -5.98 -19.07 -4.57
N VAL A 74 -5.26 -18.01 -4.19
CA VAL A 74 -4.93 -17.74 -2.78
C VAL A 74 -6.18 -17.40 -1.97
N ALA A 75 -7.13 -16.65 -2.53
CA ALA A 75 -8.37 -16.35 -1.84
C ALA A 75 -9.19 -17.62 -1.56
N ASP A 76 -9.32 -18.49 -2.55
CA ASP A 76 -10.07 -19.75 -2.44
C ASP A 76 -9.40 -20.73 -1.47
N ASP A 77 -8.06 -20.83 -1.51
CA ASP A 77 -7.30 -21.63 -0.56
C ASP A 77 -7.49 -21.11 0.87
N ILE A 78 -7.40 -19.80 1.12
CA ILE A 78 -7.66 -19.24 2.46
C ILE A 78 -9.06 -19.62 2.95
N LEU A 79 -10.09 -19.51 2.09
CA LEU A 79 -11.47 -19.84 2.45
C LEU A 79 -11.67 -21.33 2.73
N SER A 80 -10.99 -22.21 1.99
CA SER A 80 -11.05 -23.67 2.23
C SER A 80 -10.25 -24.12 3.47
N LEU A 81 -9.27 -23.34 3.91
CA LEU A 81 -8.39 -23.67 5.04
C LEU A 81 -8.87 -23.11 6.38
N VAL A 82 -9.96 -22.34 6.42
CA VAL A 82 -10.55 -21.84 7.67
C VAL A 82 -11.70 -22.73 8.14
N PRO A 83 -11.78 -23.06 9.44
CA PRO A 83 -12.81 -23.97 9.97
C PRO A 83 -14.21 -23.36 10.01
N ASN A 84 -14.33 -22.03 10.11
CA ASN A 84 -15.59 -21.32 10.07
C ASN A 84 -15.43 -19.99 9.34
N MET A 85 -16.14 -19.83 8.22
CA MET A 85 -16.00 -18.66 7.35
C MET A 85 -16.57 -17.38 7.97
N ASP A 86 -17.62 -17.48 8.77
CA ASP A 86 -18.29 -16.31 9.35
C ASP A 86 -17.47 -15.69 10.47
N THR A 87 -16.93 -16.51 11.37
CA THR A 87 -16.02 -16.03 12.42
C THR A 87 -14.71 -15.51 11.83
N PHE A 88 -14.18 -16.16 10.78
CA PHE A 88 -13.04 -15.66 10.01
C PHE A 88 -13.32 -14.27 9.43
N ARG A 89 -14.42 -14.10 8.70
CA ARG A 89 -14.80 -12.82 8.08
C ARG A 89 -15.01 -11.71 9.12
N ALA A 90 -15.69 -12.01 10.22
CA ALA A 90 -15.91 -11.04 11.30
C ALA A 90 -14.58 -10.61 11.95
N THR A 91 -13.70 -11.56 12.25
CA THR A 91 -12.37 -11.29 12.80
C THR A 91 -11.52 -10.48 11.82
N LEU A 92 -11.47 -10.88 10.54
CA LEU A 92 -10.70 -10.19 9.52
C LEU A 92 -11.17 -8.75 9.31
N ARG A 93 -12.49 -8.48 9.31
CA ARG A 93 -13.02 -7.11 9.24
C ARG A 93 -12.54 -6.25 10.41
N CYS A 94 -12.57 -6.79 11.63
CA CYS A 94 -12.05 -6.11 12.82
C CYS A 94 -10.55 -5.80 12.69
N ILE A 95 -9.74 -6.79 12.31
CA ILE A 95 -8.28 -6.61 12.15
C ILE A 95 -7.94 -5.63 11.05
N LYS A 96 -8.64 -5.67 9.90
CA LYS A 96 -8.42 -4.70 8.81
C LYS A 96 -8.77 -3.28 9.25
N LEU A 97 -9.90 -3.09 9.93
CA LEU A 97 -10.28 -1.79 10.48
C LEU A 97 -9.23 -1.27 11.47
N TRP A 98 -8.79 -2.11 12.40
CA TRP A 98 -7.73 -1.78 13.34
C TRP A 98 -6.42 -1.40 12.62
N ALA A 99 -5.95 -2.23 11.69
CA ALA A 99 -4.69 -2.00 10.97
C ALA A 99 -4.71 -0.68 10.18
N THR A 100 -5.84 -0.37 9.52
CA THR A 100 -6.03 0.93 8.87
C THR A 100 -6.02 2.08 9.87
N ARG A 101 -6.75 1.96 11.00
CA ARG A 101 -6.81 3.01 12.04
C ARG A 101 -5.47 3.26 12.73
N LYS A 102 -4.59 2.26 12.75
CA LYS A 102 -3.24 2.34 13.34
C LYS A 102 -2.13 2.61 12.33
N ALA A 103 -2.46 2.93 11.08
CA ALA A 103 -1.51 3.22 10.02
C ALA A 103 -0.53 2.08 9.68
N VAL A 104 -0.94 0.81 9.83
CA VAL A 104 -0.11 -0.38 9.55
C VAL A 104 -0.68 -1.24 8.41
N TYR A 105 -1.40 -0.62 7.47
CA TYR A 105 -2.03 -1.28 6.33
C TYR A 105 -1.54 -0.67 5.00
N SER A 106 -0.40 -1.15 4.47
CA SER A 106 0.10 -0.78 3.13
C SER A 106 1.29 -1.68 2.73
N ASN A 107 1.09 -2.61 1.78
CA ASN A 107 2.19 -3.48 1.32
C ASN A 107 3.30 -2.70 0.57
N VAL A 108 2.92 -1.65 -0.16
CA VAL A 108 3.85 -0.84 -0.95
C VAL A 108 4.86 -0.15 -0.05
N LEU A 109 4.41 0.33 1.12
CA LEU A 109 5.23 1.05 2.10
C LEU A 109 5.91 0.15 3.13
N GLY A 110 5.85 -1.18 2.94
CA GLY A 110 6.50 -2.13 3.83
C GLY A 110 5.68 -2.52 5.08
N PHE A 111 4.39 -2.17 5.12
CA PHE A 111 3.45 -2.75 6.07
C PHE A 111 2.75 -3.99 5.49
N LEU A 112 1.77 -4.54 6.21
CA LEU A 112 1.03 -5.71 5.75
C LEU A 112 -0.11 -5.30 4.82
N GLY A 113 -0.22 -6.00 3.68
CA GLY A 113 -1.35 -5.91 2.78
C GLY A 113 -2.54 -6.76 3.22
N GLY A 114 -3.65 -6.66 2.47
CA GLY A 114 -4.90 -7.35 2.79
C GLY A 114 -4.78 -8.88 2.87
N VAL A 115 -4.04 -9.49 1.94
CA VAL A 115 -3.80 -10.95 1.92
C VAL A 115 -2.97 -11.39 3.12
N ALA A 116 -1.93 -10.63 3.48
CA ALA A 116 -1.13 -10.93 4.68
C ALA A 116 -1.99 -10.94 5.95
N TRP A 117 -2.83 -9.92 6.16
CA TRP A 117 -3.76 -9.89 7.28
C TRP A 117 -4.76 -11.06 7.26
N ALA A 118 -5.26 -11.43 6.07
CA ALA A 118 -6.15 -12.58 5.90
C ALA A 118 -5.47 -13.90 6.31
N ILE A 119 -4.23 -14.13 5.88
CA ILE A 119 -3.46 -15.33 6.25
C ILE A 119 -3.19 -15.37 7.76
N LEU A 120 -2.78 -14.25 8.36
CA LEU A 120 -2.56 -14.20 9.81
C LEU A 120 -3.83 -14.52 10.60
N VAL A 121 -4.98 -13.97 10.20
CA VAL A 121 -6.27 -14.27 10.84
C VAL A 121 -6.67 -15.72 10.60
N ALA A 122 -6.55 -16.23 9.38
CA ALA A 122 -6.85 -17.62 9.04
C ALA A 122 -6.02 -18.60 9.88
N ARG A 123 -4.74 -18.29 10.11
CA ARG A 123 -3.88 -19.11 10.98
C ARG A 123 -4.41 -19.19 12.41
N VAL A 124 -4.88 -18.07 12.96
CA VAL A 124 -5.47 -18.04 14.30
C VAL A 124 -6.78 -18.83 14.33
N CYS A 125 -7.60 -18.74 13.28
CA CYS A 125 -8.80 -19.57 13.14
C CYS A 125 -8.47 -21.08 13.12
N GLN A 126 -7.40 -21.50 12.44
CA GLN A 126 -6.95 -22.91 12.46
C GLN A 126 -6.56 -23.38 13.86
N LEU A 127 -5.94 -22.52 14.66
CA LEU A 127 -5.52 -22.84 16.02
C LEU A 127 -6.70 -22.89 17.02
N TYR A 128 -7.81 -22.22 16.70
CA TYR A 128 -8.99 -22.12 17.57
C TYR A 128 -10.28 -22.29 16.76
N PRO A 129 -10.59 -23.50 16.27
CA PRO A 129 -11.62 -23.72 15.25
C PRO A 129 -13.06 -23.41 15.69
N HIS A 130 -13.33 -23.47 16.99
CA HIS A 130 -14.67 -23.24 17.56
C HIS A 130 -14.79 -21.92 18.32
N ALA A 131 -13.76 -21.06 18.26
CA ALA A 131 -13.76 -19.80 18.99
C ALA A 131 -14.66 -18.75 18.34
N SER A 132 -15.30 -17.93 19.18
CA SER A 132 -16.01 -16.73 18.74
C SER A 132 -15.06 -15.69 18.15
N ALA A 133 -15.59 -14.77 17.34
CA ALA A 133 -14.80 -13.69 16.77
C ALA A 133 -14.07 -12.84 17.84
N SER A 134 -14.72 -12.52 18.97
CA SER A 134 -14.08 -11.77 20.07
C SER A 134 -12.89 -12.52 20.67
N THR A 135 -13.02 -13.83 20.84
CA THR A 135 -11.93 -14.70 21.33
C THR A 135 -10.80 -14.77 20.30
N LEU A 136 -11.11 -14.94 19.02
CA LEU A 136 -10.12 -14.95 17.94
C LEU A 136 -9.34 -13.62 17.85
N ILE A 137 -10.00 -12.47 18.03
CA ILE A 137 -9.33 -11.16 18.06
C ILE A 137 -8.33 -11.08 19.23
N SER A 138 -8.71 -11.54 20.42
CA SER A 138 -7.80 -11.60 21.57
C SER A 138 -6.61 -12.53 21.30
N LYS A 139 -6.88 -13.76 20.84
CA LYS A 139 -5.84 -14.74 20.50
C LYS A 139 -4.91 -14.23 19.41
N PHE A 140 -5.43 -13.51 18.41
CA PHE A 140 -4.66 -12.93 17.33
C PHE A 140 -3.56 -12.00 17.85
N PHE A 141 -3.89 -11.01 18.69
CA PHE A 141 -2.89 -10.07 19.19
C PHE A 141 -1.87 -10.73 20.12
N HIS A 142 -2.30 -11.69 20.95
CA HIS A 142 -1.40 -12.41 21.86
C HIS A 142 -0.44 -13.37 21.13
N ILE A 143 -0.93 -14.10 20.14
CA ILE A 143 -0.09 -14.99 19.32
C ILE A 143 0.94 -14.16 18.55
N LEU A 144 0.52 -13.08 17.89
CA LEU A 144 1.44 -12.27 17.10
C LEU A 144 2.42 -11.46 17.94
N THR A 145 2.07 -11.14 19.20
CA THR A 145 3.00 -10.53 20.16
C THR A 145 4.13 -11.48 20.53
N SER A 146 3.84 -12.78 20.67
CA SER A 146 4.78 -13.82 21.07
C SER A 146 5.41 -14.58 19.89
N TRP A 147 5.03 -14.24 18.65
CA TRP A 147 5.53 -14.90 17.46
C TRP A 147 7.02 -14.66 17.26
N SER A 148 7.78 -15.74 17.08
CA SER A 148 9.24 -15.73 16.94
C SER A 148 9.68 -15.37 15.52
N TRP A 149 9.42 -14.14 15.08
CA TRP A 149 9.91 -13.66 13.79
C TRP A 149 11.45 -13.84 13.67
N PRO A 150 11.99 -14.35 12.55
CA PRO A 150 11.35 -14.51 11.24
C PRO A 150 10.75 -15.90 10.95
N SER A 151 10.32 -16.67 11.96
CA SER A 151 9.58 -17.92 11.70
C SER A 151 8.35 -17.66 10.80
N PRO A 152 8.12 -18.44 9.73
CA PRO A 152 7.05 -18.14 8.77
C PRO A 152 5.66 -18.53 9.29
N VAL A 153 4.67 -17.71 8.97
CA VAL A 153 3.26 -18.07 9.13
C VAL A 153 2.78 -18.75 7.86
N MET A 154 2.31 -20.00 8.00
CA MET A 154 1.84 -20.85 6.91
C MET A 154 0.48 -21.46 7.28
N LEU A 155 -0.44 -21.55 6.30
CA LEU A 155 -1.75 -22.19 6.49
C LEU A 155 -1.74 -23.69 6.16
N LYS A 156 -0.84 -24.11 5.28
CA LYS A 156 -0.54 -25.49 4.93
C LYS A 156 0.96 -25.63 4.63
N ALA A 157 1.44 -26.87 4.50
CA ALA A 157 2.82 -27.10 4.09
C ALA A 157 3.08 -26.54 2.68
N VAL A 158 4.29 -26.04 2.45
CA VAL A 158 4.71 -25.59 1.12
C VAL A 158 4.90 -26.82 0.23
N GLU A 159 4.24 -26.83 -0.92
CA GLU A 159 4.33 -27.90 -1.91
C GLU A 159 5.44 -27.56 -2.92
N ASP A 160 6.24 -28.55 -3.31
CA ASP A 160 7.34 -28.38 -4.28
C ASP A 160 6.84 -28.03 -5.70
N GLY A 161 5.56 -28.31 -5.98
CA GLY A 161 4.89 -28.03 -7.24
C GLY A 161 4.97 -29.18 -8.25
N PRO A 162 4.27 -29.04 -9.38
CA PRO A 162 4.32 -30.03 -10.45
C PRO A 162 5.64 -29.97 -11.22
N ALA A 163 6.03 -31.11 -11.82
CA ALA A 163 7.35 -31.28 -12.45
C ALA A 163 7.67 -30.30 -13.60
N PHE A 164 6.64 -29.75 -14.26
CA PHE A 164 6.81 -28.79 -15.36
C PHE A 164 7.09 -27.36 -14.87
N ALA A 165 6.94 -27.08 -13.58
CA ALA A 165 6.92 -25.73 -13.11
C ALA A 165 8.34 -25.17 -12.89
N ASN A 166 8.61 -24.05 -13.58
CA ASN A 166 9.90 -23.35 -13.48
C ASN A 166 9.99 -22.42 -12.26
N THR A 167 8.86 -22.14 -11.60
CA THR A 167 8.81 -21.22 -10.45
C THR A 167 9.02 -21.99 -9.16
N LYS A 168 10.12 -21.72 -8.46
CA LYS A 168 10.37 -22.35 -7.16
C LYS A 168 9.50 -21.70 -6.07
N PRO A 169 8.88 -22.49 -5.19
CA PRO A 169 8.15 -21.94 -4.05
C PRO A 169 9.12 -21.30 -3.05
N TRP A 170 8.59 -20.46 -2.17
CA TRP A 170 9.34 -19.77 -1.11
C TRP A 170 10.15 -20.76 -0.28
N ASN A 171 11.47 -20.56 -0.22
CA ASN A 171 12.36 -21.47 0.50
C ASN A 171 13.60 -20.72 1.07
N PRO A 172 13.60 -20.36 2.36
CA PRO A 172 14.68 -19.57 2.97
C PRO A 172 15.98 -20.37 3.16
N LYS A 173 15.94 -21.71 3.06
CA LYS A 173 17.14 -22.54 3.11
C LYS A 173 17.93 -22.40 1.82
N LEU A 174 17.25 -22.41 0.68
CA LEU A 174 17.86 -22.40 -0.65
C LEU A 174 18.03 -20.98 -1.23
N ASN A 175 17.14 -20.05 -0.91
CA ASN A 175 17.10 -18.72 -1.52
C ASN A 175 17.51 -17.62 -0.50
N PRO A 176 18.62 -16.89 -0.72
CA PRO A 176 19.06 -15.80 0.15
C PRO A 176 18.04 -14.66 0.29
N THR A 177 17.29 -14.35 -0.77
CA THR A 177 16.24 -13.32 -0.72
C THR A 177 15.13 -13.73 0.24
N ASP A 178 14.69 -14.99 0.16
CA ASP A 178 13.66 -15.54 1.07
C ASP A 178 14.13 -15.57 2.52
N ARG A 179 15.42 -15.85 2.73
CA ARG A 179 16.06 -15.83 4.06
C ARG A 179 16.08 -14.44 4.68
N SER A 180 16.09 -13.39 3.85
CA SER A 180 16.11 -11.99 4.33
C SER A 180 14.74 -11.47 4.80
N HIS A 181 13.65 -12.21 4.54
CA HIS A 181 12.31 -11.77 4.92
C HIS A 181 12.14 -11.69 6.44
N ARG A 182 11.68 -10.52 6.92
CA ARG A 182 11.62 -10.20 8.35
C ARG A 182 10.38 -10.75 9.07
N MET A 183 9.24 -10.68 8.40
CA MET A 183 7.95 -11.17 8.93
C MET A 183 7.26 -12.08 7.91
N PRO A 184 7.84 -13.25 7.53
CA PRO A 184 7.34 -14.02 6.41
C PRO A 184 5.92 -14.57 6.66
N VAL A 185 5.00 -14.14 5.81
CA VAL A 185 3.61 -14.64 5.74
C VAL A 185 3.44 -15.26 4.37
N ILE A 186 3.19 -16.56 4.32
CA ILE A 186 3.33 -17.36 3.10
C ILE A 186 1.97 -17.69 2.50
N THR A 187 1.81 -17.45 1.20
CA THR A 187 0.59 -17.81 0.48
C THR A 187 0.41 -19.33 0.42
N PRO A 188 -0.81 -19.86 0.64
CA PRO A 188 -1.05 -21.29 0.65
C PRO A 188 -0.92 -21.91 -0.74
N SER A 189 -1.35 -21.22 -1.80
CA SER A 189 -1.35 -21.77 -3.15
C SER A 189 0.05 -21.88 -3.72
N TYR A 190 0.29 -22.94 -4.50
CA TYR A 190 1.48 -23.07 -5.33
C TYR A 190 1.46 -22.05 -6.49
N PRO A 191 2.61 -21.45 -6.85
CA PRO A 191 3.86 -21.42 -6.07
C PRO A 191 3.71 -20.53 -4.83
N SER A 192 4.01 -21.09 -3.66
CA SER A 192 3.92 -20.34 -2.40
C SER A 192 4.91 -19.18 -2.41
N MET A 193 4.47 -17.98 -2.01
CA MET A 193 5.26 -16.75 -2.00
C MET A 193 5.11 -16.02 -0.66
N CYS A 194 6.09 -15.19 -0.32
CA CYS A 194 5.99 -14.30 0.83
C CYS A 194 5.20 -13.03 0.47
N THR A 195 4.02 -12.84 1.05
CA THR A 195 3.19 -11.64 0.83
C THR A 195 3.67 -10.42 1.63
N THR A 196 4.70 -10.56 2.45
CA THR A 196 5.27 -9.53 3.33
C THR A 196 6.75 -9.27 3.03
N HIS A 197 7.21 -9.56 1.81
CA HIS A 197 8.59 -9.36 1.37
C HIS A 197 9.06 -7.90 1.45
N ASN A 198 8.13 -6.93 1.48
CA ASN A 198 8.44 -5.50 1.60
C ASN A 198 8.67 -5.02 3.04
N VAL A 199 8.46 -5.86 4.06
CA VAL A 199 8.63 -5.45 5.47
C VAL A 199 10.10 -5.12 5.76
N THR A 200 10.33 -3.90 6.26
CA THR A 200 11.64 -3.35 6.64
C THR A 200 11.90 -3.50 8.14
N GLN A 201 13.09 -3.11 8.62
CA GLN A 201 13.38 -3.16 10.06
C GLN A 201 12.45 -2.22 10.84
N SER A 202 12.24 -1.02 10.32
CA SER A 202 11.44 0.02 10.97
C SER A 202 9.95 -0.33 10.99
N THR A 203 9.41 -0.78 9.86
CA THR A 203 8.00 -1.20 9.75
C THR A 203 7.69 -2.42 10.61
N GLN A 204 8.60 -3.41 10.69
CA GLN A 204 8.46 -4.54 11.62
C GLN A 204 8.33 -4.08 13.08
N ARG A 205 9.16 -3.12 13.52
CA ARG A 205 9.11 -2.56 14.88
C ARG A 205 7.77 -1.87 15.14
N ILE A 206 7.27 -1.09 14.17
CA ILE A 206 5.97 -0.41 14.26
C ILE A 206 4.83 -1.42 14.37
N ILE A 207 4.76 -2.40 13.46
CA ILE A 207 3.74 -3.44 13.46
C ILE A 207 3.73 -4.19 14.79
N THR A 208 4.89 -4.64 15.26
CA THR A 208 5.03 -5.36 16.52
C THR A 208 4.62 -4.49 17.72
N GLY A 209 4.96 -3.20 17.69
CA GLY A 209 4.57 -2.24 18.72
C GLY A 209 3.05 -2.01 18.78
N GLU A 210 2.40 -1.86 17.63
CA GLU A 210 0.93 -1.72 17.54
C GLU A 210 0.21 -3.00 17.96
N ILE A 211 0.69 -4.18 17.56
CA ILE A 211 0.14 -5.47 17.99
C ILE A 211 0.21 -5.61 19.52
N LYS A 212 1.35 -5.25 20.14
CA LYS A 212 1.52 -5.25 21.59
C LYS A 212 0.58 -4.27 22.30
N ARG A 213 0.38 -3.06 21.74
CA ARG A 213 -0.60 -2.10 22.26
C ARG A 213 -2.01 -2.65 22.18
N ALA A 214 -2.38 -3.24 21.05
CA ALA A 214 -3.68 -3.82 20.82
C ALA A 214 -3.99 -5.00 21.75
N ALA A 215 -3.01 -5.88 22.01
CA ALA A 215 -3.16 -6.97 22.98
C ALA A 215 -3.61 -6.44 24.35
N LYS A 216 -2.92 -5.40 24.87
CA LYS A 216 -3.27 -4.76 26.15
C LYS A 216 -4.67 -4.13 26.16
N ILE A 217 -5.09 -3.52 25.04
CA ILE A 217 -6.43 -2.93 24.91
C ILE A 217 -7.49 -4.04 24.91
N VAL A 218 -7.25 -5.12 24.18
CA VAL A 218 -8.19 -6.25 24.12
C VAL A 218 -8.29 -6.96 25.47
N ASP A 219 -7.21 -7.09 26.23
CA ASP A 219 -7.26 -7.62 27.60
C ASP A 219 -8.20 -6.80 28.49
N LYS A 220 -8.12 -5.47 28.41
CA LYS A 220 -9.03 -4.59 29.13
C LYS A 220 -10.48 -4.75 28.69
N ILE A 221 -10.71 -4.94 27.38
CA ILE A 221 -12.05 -5.16 26.82
C ILE A 221 -12.63 -6.47 27.31
N VAL A 222 -11.84 -7.55 27.29
CA VAL A 222 -12.24 -8.88 27.78
C VAL A 222 -12.53 -8.85 29.28
N ALA A 223 -11.74 -8.08 30.05
CA ALA A 223 -11.97 -7.85 31.48
C ALA A 223 -13.16 -6.90 31.79
N GLY A 224 -13.84 -6.35 30.77
CA GLY A 224 -14.96 -5.42 30.95
C GLY A 224 -14.58 -3.99 31.35
N SER A 225 -13.29 -3.66 31.40
CA SER A 225 -12.75 -2.35 31.81
C SER A 225 -12.55 -1.36 30.65
N ALA A 226 -12.82 -1.80 29.41
CA ALA A 226 -12.66 -1.03 28.17
C ALA A 226 -13.74 -1.42 27.16
N LYS A 227 -13.91 -0.60 26.12
CA LYS A 227 -14.87 -0.86 25.03
C LYS A 227 -14.15 -0.95 23.67
N TRP A 228 -14.72 -1.73 22.74
CA TRP A 228 -14.19 -1.92 21.38
C TRP A 228 -13.79 -0.63 20.63
N PRO A 229 -14.50 0.51 20.73
CA PRO A 229 -14.07 1.75 20.06
C PRO A 229 -12.65 2.19 20.42
N GLN A 230 -12.15 1.87 21.62
CA GLN A 230 -10.78 2.20 22.04
C GLN A 230 -9.71 1.48 21.21
N LEU A 231 -10.01 0.26 20.72
CA LEU A 231 -9.12 -0.46 19.80
C LEU A 231 -8.95 0.29 18.47
N PHE A 232 -9.98 1.01 18.04
CA PHE A 232 -10.06 1.68 16.73
C PHE A 232 -9.79 3.19 16.79
N GLU A 233 -9.32 3.70 17.93
CA GLU A 233 -8.86 5.08 18.03
C GLU A 233 -7.82 5.38 16.93
N ALA A 234 -7.96 6.52 16.27
CA ALA A 234 -7.04 6.90 15.19
C ALA A 234 -5.62 7.05 15.72
N HIS A 235 -4.63 6.70 14.90
CA HIS A 235 -3.23 6.97 15.18
C HIS A 235 -2.97 8.47 15.38
N ASN A 236 -1.91 8.79 16.10
CA ASN A 236 -1.44 10.16 16.33
C ASN A 236 -0.13 10.45 15.57
N PHE A 237 0.06 9.83 14.39
CA PHE A 237 1.26 9.93 13.55
C PHE A 237 1.90 11.33 13.52
N PHE A 238 1.15 12.37 13.15
CA PHE A 238 1.63 13.77 13.05
C PHE A 238 1.96 14.44 14.39
N LYS A 239 1.76 13.75 15.51
CA LYS A 239 2.14 14.19 16.86
C LYS A 239 3.18 13.28 17.50
N MET A 240 3.53 12.17 16.85
CA MET A 240 4.40 11.13 17.40
C MET A 240 5.89 11.47 17.24
N TYR A 241 6.22 12.27 16.23
CA TYR A 241 7.60 12.56 15.86
C TYR A 241 7.89 14.06 15.83
N ARG A 242 9.14 14.43 16.09
CA ARG A 242 9.60 15.84 16.15
C ARG A 242 9.94 16.41 14.77
N GLN A 243 10.48 15.60 13.87
CA GLN A 243 10.94 15.99 12.54
C GLN A 243 10.27 15.08 11.52
N TYR A 244 9.92 15.57 10.32
CA TYR A 244 9.29 14.84 9.21
C TYR A 244 10.00 15.14 7.88
N LEU A 245 9.90 14.21 6.92
CA LEU A 245 10.24 14.42 5.51
C LEU A 245 8.95 14.52 4.70
N GLN A 246 8.65 15.70 4.17
CA GLN A 246 7.54 15.89 3.26
C GLN A 246 7.99 15.61 1.84
N ILE A 247 7.34 14.67 1.16
CA ILE A 247 7.60 14.31 -0.23
C ILE A 247 6.46 14.86 -1.08
N THR A 248 6.75 15.85 -1.91
CA THR A 248 5.78 16.52 -2.77
C THR A 248 5.97 16.06 -4.20
N VAL A 249 4.93 15.44 -4.76
CA VAL A 249 4.90 14.90 -6.12
C VAL A 249 3.97 15.74 -6.97
N ILE A 250 4.51 16.30 -8.06
CA ILE A 250 3.84 17.31 -8.87
C ILE A 250 3.72 16.83 -10.31
N ALA A 251 2.56 17.01 -10.92
CA ALA A 251 2.34 16.88 -12.36
C ALA A 251 1.29 17.88 -12.88
N ASP A 252 1.40 18.22 -14.15
CA ASP A 252 0.58 19.24 -14.82
C ASP A 252 -0.78 18.73 -15.36
N ASN A 253 -1.09 17.45 -15.22
CA ASN A 253 -2.39 16.90 -15.55
C ASN A 253 -2.72 15.67 -14.70
N TYR A 254 -4.01 15.33 -14.62
CA TYR A 254 -4.50 14.28 -13.73
C TYR A 254 -3.97 12.88 -14.09
N GLU A 255 -3.92 12.53 -15.37
CA GLU A 255 -3.45 11.21 -15.80
C GLU A 255 -1.96 11.03 -15.49
N LEU A 256 -1.16 12.05 -15.81
CA LEU A 256 0.27 12.06 -15.49
C LEU A 256 0.51 12.06 -13.98
N GLN A 257 -0.29 12.81 -13.20
CA GLN A 257 -0.19 12.81 -11.74
C GLN A 257 -0.42 11.42 -11.16
N LEU A 258 -1.42 10.69 -11.66
CA LEU A 258 -1.75 9.35 -11.19
C LEU A 258 -0.59 8.37 -11.46
N LYS A 259 -0.03 8.40 -12.67
CA LYS A 259 1.15 7.57 -13.03
C LYS A 259 2.37 7.96 -12.20
N TRP A 260 2.66 9.25 -12.11
CA TRP A 260 3.84 9.77 -11.42
C TRP A 260 3.81 9.49 -9.92
N THR A 261 2.67 9.77 -9.26
CA THR A 261 2.47 9.48 -7.84
C THR A 261 2.57 7.99 -7.58
N GLY A 262 1.92 7.15 -8.39
CA GLY A 262 2.02 5.70 -8.26
C GLY A 262 3.46 5.18 -8.37
N LEU A 263 4.27 5.75 -9.26
CA LEU A 263 5.67 5.39 -9.40
C LEU A 263 6.54 5.86 -8.22
N VAL A 264 6.36 7.10 -7.75
CA VAL A 264 7.07 7.61 -6.58
C VAL A 264 6.71 6.77 -5.34
N GLU A 265 5.42 6.50 -5.12
CA GLU A 265 4.93 5.64 -4.03
C GLU A 265 5.54 4.24 -4.08
N ALA A 266 5.60 3.62 -5.26
CA ALA A 266 6.21 2.30 -5.46
C ALA A 266 7.70 2.26 -5.08
N ARG A 267 8.38 3.41 -5.12
CA ARG A 267 9.82 3.55 -4.80
C ARG A 267 10.06 4.04 -3.38
N LEU A 268 9.08 4.60 -2.67
CA LEU A 268 9.24 5.18 -1.33
C LEU A 268 9.92 4.22 -0.34
N ARG A 269 9.64 2.93 -0.44
CA ARG A 269 10.30 1.91 0.38
C ARG A 269 11.82 1.90 0.25
N GLN A 270 12.38 2.24 -0.92
CA GLN A 270 13.83 2.32 -1.11
C GLN A 270 14.44 3.47 -0.32
N LEU A 271 13.75 4.62 -0.24
CA LEU A 271 14.15 5.72 0.64
C LEU A 271 14.10 5.26 2.10
N VAL A 272 13.03 4.55 2.51
CA VAL A 272 12.91 4.03 3.87
C VAL A 272 14.08 3.13 4.25
N ILE A 273 14.45 2.20 3.37
CA ILE A 273 15.57 1.27 3.58
C ILE A 273 16.91 2.03 3.70
N LYS A 274 17.13 3.06 2.89
CA LYS A 274 18.36 3.86 2.94
C LYS A 274 18.44 4.71 4.21
N LEU A 275 17.31 5.29 4.64
CA LEU A 275 17.25 6.08 5.86
C LEU A 275 17.45 5.21 7.11
N GLU A 276 16.84 4.03 7.18
CA GLU A 276 16.99 3.13 8.35
C GLU A 276 18.38 2.51 8.46
N ALA A 277 19.19 2.57 7.39
CA ALA A 277 20.59 2.14 7.40
C ALA A 277 21.54 3.18 8.04
N ILE A 278 21.09 4.44 8.22
CA ILE A 278 21.89 5.46 8.89
C ILE A 278 21.91 5.16 10.39
N HIS A 279 23.12 5.02 10.97
CA HIS A 279 23.29 4.60 12.37
C HIS A 279 22.56 5.50 13.39
N SER A 280 22.49 6.81 13.12
CA SER A 280 21.80 7.78 13.98
C SER A 280 20.27 7.78 13.82
N VAL A 281 19.72 7.09 12.81
CA VAL A 281 18.28 7.00 12.58
C VAL A 281 17.74 5.76 13.28
N MET A 282 17.00 5.98 14.35
CA MET A 282 16.45 4.87 15.16
C MET A 282 15.30 4.12 14.47
N GLN A 283 14.45 4.83 13.73
CA GLN A 283 13.26 4.27 13.09
C GLN A 283 12.75 5.23 12.02
N VAL A 284 12.32 4.66 10.90
CA VAL A 284 11.70 5.35 9.76
C VAL A 284 10.25 4.87 9.63
N HIS A 285 9.28 5.77 9.78
CA HIS A 285 7.85 5.49 9.74
C HIS A 285 7.19 6.13 8.50
N PRO A 286 7.07 5.40 7.37
CA PRO A 286 6.33 5.92 6.22
C PRO A 286 4.84 6.05 6.56
N PHE A 287 4.22 7.20 6.25
CA PHE A 287 2.78 7.35 6.42
C PHE A 287 2.03 6.63 5.29
N MET A 288 0.91 5.98 5.61
CA MET A 288 0.23 5.08 4.66
C MET A 288 -0.61 5.78 3.58
N ASP A 289 -1.01 7.02 3.81
CA ASP A 289 -1.89 7.78 2.92
C ASP A 289 -1.19 9.03 2.38
N GLY A 290 -1.47 9.39 1.13
CA GLY A 290 -1.09 10.67 0.53
C GLY A 290 -2.17 11.74 0.70
N PHE A 291 -1.76 13.01 0.66
CA PHE A 291 -2.65 14.17 0.63
C PHE A 291 -2.61 14.80 -0.75
N SER A 292 -3.72 14.78 -1.49
CA SER A 292 -3.80 15.43 -2.80
C SER A 292 -4.43 16.80 -2.70
N GLU A 293 -3.77 17.80 -3.28
CA GLU A 293 -4.25 19.16 -3.46
C GLU A 293 -4.17 19.52 -4.95
N THR A 294 -5.17 20.26 -5.45
CA THR A 294 -5.17 20.76 -6.82
C THR A 294 -5.03 22.28 -6.79
N CYS A 295 -4.01 22.80 -7.46
CA CYS A 295 -3.76 24.23 -7.60
C CYS A 295 -4.02 24.69 -9.04
N LEU A 296 -4.63 25.86 -9.19
CA LEU A 296 -4.84 26.52 -10.49
C LEU A 296 -3.72 27.54 -10.71
N TYR A 297 -3.13 27.58 -11.91
CA TYR A 297 -2.15 28.62 -12.27
C TYR A 297 -2.55 29.34 -13.57
N ARG A 298 -2.10 30.60 -13.69
CA ARG A 298 -2.57 31.56 -14.72
C ARG A 298 -1.59 31.86 -15.88
N THR A 299 -0.36 31.33 -15.89
CA THR A 299 0.60 31.61 -17.00
C THR A 299 1.64 30.50 -17.23
N SER A 300 2.02 30.30 -18.50
CA SER A 300 2.98 29.31 -19.01
C SER A 300 4.41 29.45 -18.47
N THR A 301 4.79 30.64 -17.99
CA THR A 301 6.10 30.92 -17.35
C THR A 301 6.23 30.36 -15.93
N ASN A 302 5.14 30.00 -15.26
CA ASN A 302 5.16 29.39 -13.92
C ASN A 302 5.20 27.85 -13.95
N LYS A 303 5.10 27.20 -15.12
CA LYS A 303 5.05 25.72 -15.23
C LYS A 303 6.34 25.04 -14.78
N ALA A 304 7.47 25.46 -15.32
CA ALA A 304 8.77 24.84 -15.03
C ALA A 304 9.25 25.13 -13.60
N THR A 305 8.91 26.30 -13.06
CA THR A 305 9.28 26.73 -11.70
C THR A 305 8.48 25.98 -10.65
N VAL A 306 7.18 25.77 -10.90
CA VAL A 306 6.28 24.98 -10.03
C VAL A 306 6.57 23.48 -10.15
N SER A 307 6.90 22.95 -11.34
CA SER A 307 7.33 21.55 -11.50
C SER A 307 8.70 21.27 -10.86
N GLN A 308 9.53 22.28 -10.66
CA GLN A 308 10.80 22.20 -9.91
C GLN A 308 10.63 22.46 -8.40
N GLY A 309 9.40 22.66 -7.92
CA GLY A 309 9.07 22.82 -6.51
C GLY A 309 9.54 24.12 -5.86
N GLU A 310 9.86 25.15 -6.64
CA GLU A 310 9.95 26.51 -6.11
C GLU A 310 8.53 26.96 -5.72
N LYS A 311 8.32 27.12 -4.42
CA LYS A 311 7.01 27.29 -3.79
C LYS A 311 6.20 28.42 -4.44
N TYR A 312 5.00 28.04 -4.88
CA TYR A 312 3.85 28.93 -4.93
C TYR A 312 3.32 29.10 -3.50
N ASP A 313 4.04 29.84 -2.65
CA ASP A 313 3.46 30.39 -1.42
C ASP A 313 4.08 31.76 -1.13
N ASN A 314 3.29 32.80 -1.39
CA ASN A 314 3.64 34.21 -1.20
C ASN A 314 3.79 34.60 0.29
N ASN A 315 4.00 33.67 1.23
CA ASN A 315 4.27 34.02 2.64
C ASN A 315 4.88 32.95 3.56
N ARG A 316 5.49 31.87 3.06
CA ARG A 316 6.20 30.91 3.95
C ARG A 316 7.59 30.57 3.47
N THR A 317 8.53 31.43 3.89
CA THR A 317 9.95 31.09 3.99
C THR A 317 10.11 29.95 5.01
N ILE A 318 9.94 28.69 4.57
CA ILE A 318 10.37 27.55 5.37
C ILE A 318 11.89 27.59 5.34
N GLY A 319 12.48 28.03 6.45
CA GLY A 319 13.93 28.06 6.59
C GLY A 319 14.51 26.68 6.26
N LYS A 320 15.50 26.64 5.36
CA LYS A 320 16.31 25.44 5.13
C LYS A 320 17.02 25.11 6.44
N MET A 321 16.41 24.24 7.25
CA MET A 321 16.94 23.87 8.55
C MET A 321 17.70 22.54 8.46
N LYS A 322 18.77 22.44 9.24
CA LYS A 322 19.63 21.26 9.30
C LYS A 322 18.95 20.23 10.19
N MET A 323 18.57 19.06 9.67
CA MET A 323 18.23 17.92 10.53
C MET A 323 19.44 17.59 11.41
N GLU A 324 19.18 17.05 12.60
CA GLU A 324 20.25 16.58 13.51
C GLU A 324 21.11 15.48 12.85
N VAL A 325 20.52 14.76 11.90
CA VAL A 325 21.17 13.73 11.08
C VAL A 325 21.18 14.16 9.61
N ASP A 326 22.32 14.00 8.96
CA ASP A 326 22.45 14.26 7.52
C ASP A 326 21.80 13.12 6.70
N VAL A 327 20.64 13.44 6.10
CA VAL A 327 19.87 12.54 5.23
C VAL A 327 19.94 12.98 3.76
N THR A 328 20.87 13.88 3.41
CA THR A 328 20.94 14.48 2.06
C THR A 328 21.22 13.44 0.99
N ILE A 329 22.16 12.52 1.23
CA ILE A 329 22.54 11.51 0.23
C ILE A 329 21.37 10.57 -0.12
N PRO A 330 20.67 9.93 0.84
CA PRO A 330 19.48 9.12 0.53
C PRO A 330 18.38 9.88 -0.22
N ILE A 331 18.15 11.14 0.12
CA ILE A 331 17.15 11.99 -0.52
C ILE A 331 17.50 12.22 -2.00
N GLU A 332 18.74 12.61 -2.29
CA GLU A 332 19.18 12.89 -3.66
C GLU A 332 19.24 11.62 -4.51
N GLU A 333 19.65 10.49 -3.93
CA GLU A 333 19.58 9.19 -4.61
C GLU A 333 18.15 8.77 -4.92
N PHE A 334 17.22 9.00 -4.00
CA PHE A 334 15.81 8.71 -4.22
C PHE A 334 15.19 9.61 -5.32
N LYS A 335 15.49 10.92 -5.30
CA LYS A 335 15.07 11.83 -6.37
C LYS A 335 15.62 11.36 -7.72
N ARG A 336 16.92 11.04 -7.80
CA ARG A 336 17.56 10.52 -9.01
C ARG A 336 16.91 9.22 -9.49
N MET A 337 16.61 8.31 -8.58
CA MET A 337 15.90 7.08 -8.90
C MET A 337 14.54 7.40 -9.52
N CYS A 338 13.70 8.22 -8.88
CA CYS A 338 12.40 8.64 -9.42
C CYS A 338 12.52 9.25 -10.82
N ARG A 339 13.46 10.18 -11.00
CA ARG A 339 13.71 10.91 -12.25
C ARG A 339 14.31 10.03 -13.37
N SER A 340 14.72 8.79 -13.09
CA SER A 340 15.19 7.84 -14.10
C SER A 340 14.07 7.10 -14.83
N TRP A 341 12.80 7.42 -14.55
CA TRP A 341 11.68 6.86 -15.29
C TRP A 341 11.68 7.39 -16.73
N THR A 342 11.41 6.52 -17.70
CA THR A 342 11.50 6.82 -19.14
C THR A 342 10.54 7.91 -19.59
N GLU A 343 9.38 8.06 -18.92
CA GLU A 343 8.38 9.09 -19.22
C GLU A 343 8.59 10.38 -18.39
N TYR A 344 9.64 10.46 -17.56
CA TYR A 344 9.87 11.65 -16.75
C TYR A 344 10.27 12.87 -17.62
N ASP A 345 9.47 13.94 -17.57
CA ASP A 345 9.82 15.25 -18.12
C ASP A 345 9.82 16.32 -17.02
N TYR A 346 10.98 16.91 -16.76
CA TYR A 346 11.19 17.95 -15.75
C TYR A 346 10.32 19.21 -15.93
N ARG A 347 9.80 19.45 -17.14
CA ARG A 347 8.92 20.58 -17.44
C ARG A 347 7.49 20.37 -16.93
N HIS A 348 7.11 19.11 -16.76
CA HIS A 348 5.74 18.70 -16.45
C HIS A 348 5.65 17.96 -15.11
N MET A 349 6.77 17.48 -14.58
CA MET A 349 6.82 16.59 -13.43
C MET A 349 7.87 17.00 -12.41
N GLY A 350 7.51 16.92 -11.13
CA GLY A 350 8.35 17.28 -9.99
C GLY A 350 8.32 16.27 -8.87
N VAL A 351 9.45 16.09 -8.19
CA VAL A 351 9.53 15.36 -6.93
C VAL A 351 10.48 16.10 -5.99
N GLU A 352 9.90 16.68 -4.94
CA GLU A 352 10.63 17.42 -3.92
C GLU A 352 10.51 16.78 -2.55
N ILE A 353 11.56 16.94 -1.75
CA ILE A 353 11.63 16.41 -0.40
C ILE A 353 12.09 17.53 0.54
N ASP A 354 11.16 17.98 1.38
CA ASP A 354 11.38 19.01 2.39
C ASP A 354 11.53 18.39 3.77
N ARG A 355 12.36 19.00 4.61
CA ARG A 355 12.52 18.65 6.02
C ARG A 355 11.65 19.60 6.85
N LEU A 356 10.82 19.05 7.72
CA LEU A 356 9.88 19.82 8.54
C LEU A 356 10.05 19.47 10.02
N GLU A 357 9.89 20.45 10.90
CA GLU A 357 9.57 20.17 12.30
C GLU A 357 8.07 19.90 12.47
N GLN A 358 7.70 19.25 13.58
CA GLN A 358 6.30 18.98 13.92
C GLN A 358 5.45 20.27 13.93
N SER A 359 6.02 21.40 14.37
CA SER A 359 5.36 22.72 14.38
C SER A 359 5.11 23.29 12.98
N ASP A 360 5.90 22.87 11.99
CA ASP A 360 5.83 23.37 10.61
C ASP A 360 4.93 22.51 9.72
N LEU A 361 4.40 21.40 10.26
CA LEU A 361 3.45 20.57 9.53
C LEU A 361 2.23 21.40 9.10
N PRO A 362 1.72 21.20 7.87
CA PRO A 362 0.52 21.87 7.40
C PRO A 362 -0.65 21.63 8.37
N LYS A 363 -1.38 22.69 8.70
CA LYS A 363 -2.52 22.62 9.64
C LYS A 363 -3.57 21.60 9.16
N ASP A 364 -3.75 21.48 7.84
CA ASP A 364 -4.71 20.58 7.24
C ASP A 364 -4.34 19.12 7.50
N VAL A 365 -3.05 18.75 7.43
CA VAL A 365 -2.56 17.41 7.74
C VAL A 365 -2.84 17.01 9.20
N THR A 366 -2.77 17.98 10.12
CA THR A 366 -3.10 17.73 11.55
C THR A 366 -4.61 17.56 11.81
N ALA A 367 -5.46 18.08 10.94
CA ALA A 367 -6.92 17.93 10.99
C ALA A 367 -7.43 16.70 10.20
N LEU A 368 -6.68 16.26 9.19
CA LEU A 368 -7.05 15.26 8.18
C LEU A 368 -7.00 13.80 8.65
N GLY A 369 -6.61 13.50 9.88
CA GLY A 369 -6.82 12.17 10.51
C GLY A 369 -8.31 11.72 10.59
N LYS A 370 -9.23 12.47 9.95
CA LYS A 370 -10.68 12.28 9.94
C LYS A 370 -11.36 12.32 8.56
N ARG A 371 -10.68 12.59 7.43
CA ARG A 371 -11.36 12.64 6.11
C ARG A 371 -10.71 11.73 5.08
N LYS A 372 -11.47 10.73 4.62
CA LYS A 372 -11.27 10.13 3.28
C LYS A 372 -11.58 11.19 2.23
N ILE A 373 -10.74 11.29 1.22
CA ILE A 373 -10.95 12.12 0.04
C ILE A 373 -12.27 11.70 -0.62
N VAL A 374 -13.19 12.66 -0.75
CA VAL A 374 -14.39 12.52 -1.59
C VAL A 374 -14.05 13.17 -2.92
N GLU A 375 -13.72 12.33 -3.92
CA GLU A 375 -13.35 12.73 -5.29
C GLU A 375 -14.44 13.54 -6.03
N SER A 376 -15.69 13.54 -5.54
CA SER A 376 -16.85 13.99 -6.31
C SER A 376 -17.05 15.51 -6.41
N ASN A 377 -16.46 16.31 -5.50
CA ASN A 377 -16.72 17.76 -5.48
C ASN A 377 -15.65 18.60 -6.18
N VAL A 378 -14.49 18.00 -6.49
CA VAL A 378 -13.41 18.70 -7.20
C VAL A 378 -13.80 18.89 -8.68
N ILE A 379 -14.34 17.86 -9.33
CA ILE A 379 -14.66 17.83 -10.77
C ILE A 379 -15.80 18.80 -11.15
N SER A 380 -16.83 18.91 -10.30
CA SER A 380 -18.01 19.75 -10.59
C SER A 380 -17.72 21.25 -10.43
N THR A 381 -16.78 21.60 -9.56
CA THR A 381 -16.35 22.99 -9.31
C THR A 381 -15.28 23.41 -10.32
N THR A 382 -14.34 22.51 -10.68
CA THR A 382 -13.28 22.76 -11.68
C THR A 382 -13.83 22.94 -13.10
N ASN A 383 -14.83 22.14 -13.51
CA ASN A 383 -15.46 22.30 -14.84
C ASN A 383 -16.24 23.62 -14.99
N LYS A 384 -16.66 24.25 -13.89
CA LYS A 384 -17.31 25.58 -13.92
C LYS A 384 -16.30 26.73 -14.01
N ILE A 385 -15.10 26.55 -13.48
CA ILE A 385 -14.03 27.57 -13.49
C ILE A 385 -13.24 27.52 -14.80
N ALA A 386 -12.90 26.33 -15.30
CA ALA A 386 -12.23 26.15 -16.59
C ALA A 386 -13.08 26.62 -17.79
N LYS A 387 -14.42 26.62 -17.67
CA LYS A 387 -15.33 27.18 -18.69
C LYS A 387 -15.44 28.71 -18.67
N ARG A 388 -14.91 29.40 -17.66
CA ARG A 388 -15.05 30.86 -17.50
C ARG A 388 -13.83 31.67 -17.92
N ASP A 389 -12.63 31.10 -17.89
CA ASP A 389 -11.37 31.79 -18.23
C ASP A 389 -10.55 30.92 -19.20
N GLU A 390 -10.52 31.29 -20.49
CA GLU A 390 -9.59 30.71 -21.48
C GLU A 390 -8.15 31.01 -21.04
N GLY A 391 -7.37 29.96 -20.72
CA GLY A 391 -5.95 30.07 -20.34
C GLY A 391 -5.57 29.53 -18.95
N THR A 392 -6.49 28.91 -18.21
CA THR A 392 -6.18 28.29 -16.91
C THR A 392 -5.78 26.82 -17.09
N GLU A 393 -4.60 26.42 -16.63
CA GLU A 393 -4.16 25.02 -16.60
C GLU A 393 -4.10 24.48 -15.14
N LEU A 394 -4.39 23.19 -14.97
CA LEU A 394 -4.46 22.53 -13.65
C LEU A 394 -3.10 21.96 -13.27
N LEU A 395 -2.69 22.08 -12.00
CA LEU A 395 -1.58 21.31 -11.45
C LEU A 395 -2.10 20.52 -10.26
N THR A 396 -1.84 19.22 -10.22
CA THR A 396 -2.18 18.41 -9.06
C THR A 396 -0.89 18.12 -8.30
N ALA A 397 -0.87 18.42 -7.01
CA ALA A 397 0.23 18.09 -6.11
C ALA A 397 -0.26 17.01 -5.15
N THR A 398 0.48 15.92 -5.01
CA THR A 398 0.24 14.93 -3.97
C THR A 398 1.42 14.93 -3.01
N THR A 399 1.12 15.18 -1.75
CA THR A 399 2.08 15.20 -0.65
C THR A 399 2.00 13.88 0.09
N ALA A 400 3.05 13.09 0.04
CA ALA A 400 3.26 11.96 0.94
C ALA A 400 4.18 12.42 2.08
N VAL A 401 3.86 12.09 3.33
CA VAL A 401 4.73 12.40 4.48
C VAL A 401 5.45 11.13 4.90
N VAL A 402 6.78 11.16 4.87
CA VAL A 402 7.63 10.07 5.34
C VAL A 402 8.42 10.56 6.53
N LEU A 403 8.66 9.67 7.49
CA LEU A 403 9.64 9.85 8.54
C LEU A 403 10.76 8.87 8.33
#